data_AF-A0AAU8MLM0-F1
#
_entry.id   AF-A0AAU8MLM0-F1
#
_cell.length_a   1.000
_cell.length_b   1.000
_cell.length_c   1.000
_cell.angle_alpha   90.00
_cell.angle_beta   90.00
_cell.angle_gamma   90.00
#
_symmetry.space_group_name_H-M   'P 1'
#
loop_
_entity.id
_entity.type
_entity.pdbx_description
1 polymer ?
#
loop_
_entity_poly.entity_id
_entity_poly.type
_entity_poly.pdbx_seq_one_letter_code
_entity_poly.pdbx_strand_id
1 'polypeptide(L)'
;MKESLQLRRTALALALLSLSGSALAATCPAYNPSNKANKLYLVFPNAPIAYPSFGFSAGSVTNPAAAFNAADLPSYTGTTTALRDAVKHVVELDYCEFNVQVLPTATLPPATFPRRNVVAVTTKSDIADGLFGLAQAVDTGDAVAVDYSYVWGKTYQDWTGGPGGALNGANSTLDRWANSIGGTAAHEAGHNYGLAHNTIVGPGEDTYKHHVMPAGGALTAEDRAGYRRHFSDHEFSVLAANVGLSLQTMWNWDLVNPNAAPAHSLELRVLYPSATAPVIDWAYAGCNSPWINPTVIGPIGPAETFQGGTYYPYTVKWSTPNPGWGTGGCVGLPGPPGQAPGGVKFHIGASFAGVNFSLSTPNPIVIKDITLRDVSSTAMALNPRLHAFDAGTLDTVGGTLNLGVFNLAEAPLLVRDLQVMELPRVLALDQMVVGGRIADFLGEPFQPWPETTRTLVREAKLDPRGKGLSLPIAQLNQRRHVYEVITEEDCKKSQADRLTAGPDTADCRPGTNIDLFPSTTVYFTANTVDPNATYWDPAKRAYVRGELATRTYYQLSGRRLDQDKNGVDDYIDARRGGQSGR
;
A
#
# COMPACT_ATOMS: atom_id res chain seq x y z
N MET A 1 0.63 30.56 -36.85
CA MET A 1 0.27 29.12 -36.75
C MET A 1 1.45 28.14 -36.75
N LYS A 2 2.72 28.58 -36.55
CA LYS A 2 3.88 27.67 -36.38
C LYS A 2 4.40 27.59 -34.93
N GLU A 3 4.07 28.56 -34.08
CA GLU A 3 4.56 28.61 -32.69
C GLU A 3 3.81 27.69 -31.70
N SER A 4 2.58 27.26 -32.00
CA SER A 4 1.81 26.39 -31.07
C SER A 4 2.20 24.91 -31.14
N LEU A 5 2.91 24.47 -32.18
CA LEU A 5 3.41 23.10 -32.28
C LEU A 5 4.70 22.87 -31.47
N GLN A 6 5.54 23.89 -31.29
CA GLN A 6 6.76 23.77 -30.49
C GLN A 6 6.44 23.72 -28.99
N LEU A 7 5.50 24.56 -28.50
CA LEU A 7 5.04 24.52 -27.10
C LEU A 7 4.35 23.19 -26.72
N ARG A 8 3.62 22.56 -27.66
CA ARG A 8 3.02 21.24 -27.42
C ARG A 8 4.06 20.11 -27.40
N ARG A 9 5.15 20.22 -28.15
CA ARG A 9 6.23 19.23 -28.15
C ARG A 9 7.13 19.35 -26.93
N THR A 10 7.41 20.55 -26.42
CA THR A 10 8.15 20.74 -25.16
C THR A 10 7.33 20.37 -23.93
N ALA A 11 6.02 20.60 -23.92
CA ALA A 11 5.14 20.15 -22.83
C ALA A 11 5.00 18.60 -22.80
N LEU A 12 4.96 17.94 -23.97
CA LEU A 12 4.97 16.48 -24.04
C LEU A 12 6.32 15.88 -23.63
N ALA A 13 7.44 16.54 -23.97
CA ALA A 13 8.78 16.13 -23.53
C ALA A 13 9.00 16.31 -22.02
N LEU A 14 8.47 17.39 -21.41
CA LEU A 14 8.50 17.56 -19.95
C LEU A 14 7.58 16.57 -19.22
N ALA A 15 6.44 16.19 -19.82
CA ALA A 15 5.56 15.14 -19.28
C ALA A 15 6.12 13.72 -19.46
N LEU A 16 6.98 13.49 -20.47
CA LEU A 16 7.72 12.24 -20.65
C LEU A 16 8.96 12.15 -19.73
N LEU A 17 9.54 13.29 -19.33
CA LEU A 17 10.62 13.36 -18.34
C LEU A 17 10.12 13.21 -16.89
N SER A 18 8.81 13.35 -16.63
CA SER A 18 8.22 13.06 -15.30
C SER A 18 7.88 11.59 -15.07
N LEU A 19 8.07 10.71 -16.07
CA LEU A 19 7.79 9.26 -15.96
C LEU A 19 9.03 8.43 -15.61
N SER A 20 10.16 9.07 -15.32
CA SER A 20 11.38 8.43 -14.82
C SER A 20 11.85 9.12 -13.54
N GLY A 21 10.96 9.13 -12.54
CA GLY A 21 11.39 9.42 -11.17
C GLY A 21 12.46 8.39 -10.79
N SER A 22 13.63 8.86 -10.35
CA SER A 22 14.66 7.99 -9.78
C SER A 22 14.04 7.20 -8.62
N ALA A 23 14.15 5.87 -8.66
CA ALA A 23 13.67 5.01 -7.59
C ALA A 23 14.26 5.42 -6.22
N LEU A 24 15.49 5.95 -6.21
CA LEU A 24 16.20 6.43 -5.02
C LEU A 24 15.57 7.65 -4.33
N ALA A 25 14.63 8.34 -4.99
CA ALA A 25 13.93 9.49 -4.41
C ALA A 25 12.59 9.11 -3.76
N ALA A 26 12.01 7.97 -4.12
CA ALA A 26 10.74 7.52 -3.57
C ALA A 26 10.97 6.94 -2.17
N THR A 27 10.25 7.43 -1.17
CA THR A 27 10.26 6.85 0.17
C THR A 27 8.90 6.23 0.43
N CYS A 28 8.88 4.98 0.87
CA CYS A 28 7.60 4.36 1.18
C CYS A 28 6.95 5.05 2.39
N PRO A 29 5.73 5.58 2.22
CA PRO A 29 5.08 6.32 3.28
C PRO A 29 4.47 5.41 4.37
N ALA A 30 4.44 4.09 4.16
CA ALA A 30 3.92 3.10 5.11
C ALA A 30 5.02 2.18 5.69
N TYR A 31 6.24 2.71 5.84
CA TYR A 31 7.38 1.95 6.36
C TYR A 31 7.51 2.14 7.87
N ASN A 32 6.65 1.49 8.65
CA ASN A 32 6.94 1.23 10.06
C ASN A 32 7.53 -0.19 10.23
N PRO A 33 8.86 -0.35 10.18
CA PRO A 33 9.49 -1.65 10.04
C PRO A 33 9.44 -2.53 11.30
N SER A 34 9.24 -1.95 12.50
CA SER A 34 9.45 -2.67 13.76
C SER A 34 8.38 -3.71 14.06
N ASN A 35 7.19 -3.60 13.45
CA ASN A 35 6.02 -4.41 13.82
C ASN A 35 5.64 -5.46 12.76
N LYS A 36 6.38 -5.55 11.64
CA LYS A 36 6.03 -6.46 10.55
C LYS A 36 6.47 -7.89 10.84
N ALA A 37 5.57 -8.85 10.68
CA ALA A 37 5.79 -10.24 11.07
C ALA A 37 6.69 -11.01 10.10
N ASN A 38 6.59 -10.74 8.80
CA ASN A 38 7.39 -11.41 7.78
C ASN A 38 8.71 -10.67 7.57
N LYS A 39 9.83 -11.39 7.55
CA LYS A 39 11.15 -10.82 7.27
C LYS A 39 11.62 -11.26 5.87
N LEU A 40 11.97 -10.30 5.02
CA LEU A 40 12.64 -10.57 3.76
C LEU A 40 14.12 -10.18 3.89
N TYR A 41 14.99 -11.17 3.99
CA TYR A 41 16.42 -10.95 4.11
C TYR A 41 17.08 -10.94 2.74
N LEU A 42 17.73 -9.82 2.41
CA LEU A 42 18.61 -9.74 1.26
C LEU A 42 20.04 -9.99 1.74
N VAL A 43 20.57 -11.17 1.41
CA VAL A 43 21.92 -11.58 1.78
C VAL A 43 22.88 -11.15 0.68
N PHE A 44 23.79 -10.24 1.00
CA PHE A 44 24.87 -9.77 0.15
C PHE A 44 26.22 -10.24 0.74
N PRO A 45 26.69 -11.46 0.43
CA PRO A 45 27.86 -12.02 1.08
C PRO A 45 29.13 -11.22 0.74
N ASN A 46 30.01 -11.00 1.72
CA ASN A 46 31.33 -10.40 1.47
C ASN A 46 32.37 -11.44 0.98
N ALA A 47 32.07 -12.72 1.18
CA ALA A 47 32.84 -13.90 0.76
C ALA A 47 31.84 -15.05 0.55
N PRO A 48 32.22 -16.14 -0.14
CA PRO A 48 31.35 -17.30 -0.27
C PRO A 48 30.87 -17.83 1.08
N ILE A 49 29.56 -18.00 1.26
CA ILE A 49 28.95 -18.57 2.45
C ILE A 49 28.20 -19.86 2.10
N ALA A 50 28.12 -20.79 3.06
CA ALA A 50 27.26 -21.97 2.92
C ALA A 50 25.81 -21.53 2.74
N TYR A 51 25.10 -22.15 1.80
CA TYR A 51 23.73 -21.83 1.45
C TYR A 51 22.96 -23.10 1.06
N PRO A 52 21.61 -23.13 1.11
CA PRO A 52 20.86 -24.28 0.62
C PRO A 52 21.08 -24.54 -0.88
N SER A 53 21.25 -25.82 -1.24
CA SER A 53 21.35 -26.27 -2.63
C SER A 53 19.96 -26.60 -3.20
N PHE A 54 19.53 -25.91 -4.26
CA PHE A 54 18.26 -26.16 -4.95
C PHE A 54 18.34 -25.76 -6.43
N GLY A 55 17.53 -26.40 -7.29
CA GLY A 55 17.38 -26.15 -8.75
C GLY A 55 17.21 -27.42 -9.59
N PHE A 56 17.44 -27.35 -10.90
CA PHE A 56 16.79 -28.23 -11.89
C PHE A 56 17.58 -29.45 -12.39
N SER A 57 18.87 -29.54 -12.08
CA SER A 57 19.73 -30.62 -12.57
C SER A 57 20.62 -31.18 -11.47
N ALA A 58 21.14 -32.40 -11.68
CA ALA A 58 22.15 -33.02 -10.83
C ALA A 58 23.45 -32.21 -10.91
N GLY A 59 23.50 -31.12 -10.15
CA GLY A 59 24.52 -30.09 -10.23
C GLY A 59 24.09 -28.73 -9.67
N SER A 60 22.88 -28.57 -9.13
CA SER A 60 22.38 -27.22 -8.79
C SER A 60 23.30 -26.42 -7.86
N VAL A 61 23.59 -25.18 -8.27
CA VAL A 61 24.80 -24.40 -7.96
C VAL A 61 24.59 -23.22 -6.99
N THR A 62 23.45 -23.18 -6.28
CA THR A 62 23.10 -22.11 -5.32
C THR A 62 23.93 -22.16 -4.04
N ASN A 63 24.71 -23.22 -3.84
CA ASN A 63 25.66 -23.38 -2.75
C ASN A 63 27.09 -23.51 -3.29
N PRO A 64 28.06 -22.70 -2.81
CA PRO A 64 27.89 -21.59 -1.87
C PRO A 64 27.19 -20.37 -2.51
N ALA A 65 26.60 -19.52 -1.66
CA ALA A 65 26.24 -18.17 -2.06
C ALA A 65 27.51 -17.35 -2.22
N ALA A 66 27.81 -16.95 -3.46
CA ALA A 66 29.02 -16.22 -3.82
C ALA A 66 28.99 -14.80 -3.27
N ALA A 67 30.17 -14.16 -3.24
CA ALA A 67 30.27 -12.76 -2.83
C ALA A 67 29.47 -11.84 -3.76
N PHE A 68 29.02 -10.71 -3.22
CA PHE A 68 28.46 -9.60 -3.96
C PHE A 68 29.50 -8.46 -4.04
N ASN A 69 30.02 -8.21 -5.24
CA ASN A 69 31.04 -7.19 -5.45
C ASN A 69 30.87 -6.47 -6.79
N ALA A 70 30.75 -5.14 -6.75
CA ALA A 70 30.66 -4.31 -7.95
C ALA A 70 31.86 -4.48 -8.90
N ALA A 71 33.03 -4.88 -8.40
CA ALA A 71 34.20 -5.14 -9.24
C ALA A 71 33.98 -6.28 -10.26
N ASP A 72 33.01 -7.17 -10.01
CA ASP A 72 32.64 -8.26 -10.93
C ASP A 72 31.72 -7.77 -12.07
N LEU A 73 31.25 -6.53 -11.99
CA LEU A 73 30.34 -5.86 -12.92
C LEU A 73 31.06 -4.69 -13.60
N PRO A 74 32.01 -4.94 -14.53
CA PRO A 74 32.88 -3.90 -15.10
C PRO A 74 32.14 -2.76 -15.82
N SER A 75 30.89 -2.94 -16.22
CA SER A 75 30.10 -1.87 -16.81
C SER A 75 29.54 -0.91 -15.76
N TYR A 76 29.39 -1.33 -14.51
CA TYR A 76 28.99 -0.46 -13.38
C TYR A 76 30.21 0.25 -12.79
N THR A 77 30.14 1.57 -12.68
CA THR A 77 31.28 2.42 -12.25
C THR A 77 31.16 2.93 -10.81
N GLY A 78 30.06 2.60 -10.11
CA GLY A 78 29.83 3.00 -8.72
C GLY A 78 30.43 2.03 -7.70
N THR A 79 30.06 2.18 -6.43
CA THR A 79 30.57 1.35 -5.34
C THR A 79 29.65 0.15 -5.05
N THR A 80 30.21 -0.93 -4.49
CA THR A 80 29.45 -2.10 -4.01
C THR A 80 28.39 -1.70 -2.98
N THR A 81 28.73 -0.80 -2.05
CA THR A 81 27.80 -0.30 -1.02
C THR A 81 26.64 0.45 -1.65
N ALA A 82 26.90 1.38 -2.58
CA ALA A 82 25.83 2.13 -3.24
C ALA A 82 24.88 1.21 -4.01
N LEU A 83 25.42 0.22 -4.73
CA LEU A 83 24.61 -0.74 -5.46
C LEU A 83 23.77 -1.61 -4.53
N ARG A 84 24.36 -2.12 -3.45
CA ARG A 84 23.64 -2.91 -2.44
C ARG A 84 22.47 -2.12 -1.85
N ASP A 85 22.73 -0.89 -1.43
CA ASP A 85 21.73 -0.07 -0.77
C ASP A 85 20.61 0.32 -1.75
N ALA A 86 20.93 0.55 -3.03
CA ALA A 86 19.94 0.79 -4.09
C ALA A 86 19.12 -0.47 -4.43
N VAL A 87 19.74 -1.65 -4.53
CA VAL A 87 19.04 -2.94 -4.72
C VAL A 87 18.07 -3.19 -3.56
N LYS A 88 18.52 -3.00 -2.31
CA LYS A 88 17.65 -3.08 -1.13
C LYS A 88 16.47 -2.13 -1.26
N HIS A 89 16.71 -0.91 -1.69
CA HIS A 89 15.68 0.12 -1.79
C HIS A 89 14.59 -0.23 -2.81
N VAL A 90 14.94 -0.80 -3.98
CA VAL A 90 13.95 -1.30 -4.94
C VAL A 90 13.04 -2.35 -4.30
N VAL A 91 13.62 -3.38 -3.68
CA VAL A 91 12.85 -4.44 -3.00
C VAL A 91 12.03 -3.88 -1.85
N GLU A 92 12.58 -2.92 -1.10
CA GLU A 92 11.85 -2.26 -0.02
C GLU A 92 10.60 -1.56 -0.53
N LEU A 93 10.69 -0.82 -1.63
CA LEU A 93 9.52 -0.16 -2.21
C LEU A 93 8.50 -1.14 -2.79
N ASP A 94 8.90 -2.31 -3.28
CA ASP A 94 7.98 -3.33 -3.77
C ASP A 94 7.19 -3.99 -2.62
N TYR A 95 7.80 -4.14 -1.45
CA TYR A 95 7.21 -4.84 -0.31
C TYR A 95 6.66 -3.94 0.81
N CYS A 96 6.87 -2.63 0.74
CA CYS A 96 6.64 -1.79 1.91
C CYS A 96 5.16 -1.62 2.31
N GLU A 97 4.21 -1.76 1.38
CA GLU A 97 2.79 -1.72 1.71
C GLU A 97 2.30 -3.03 2.33
N PHE A 98 3.09 -4.10 2.23
CA PHE A 98 2.81 -5.41 2.80
C PHE A 98 3.43 -5.57 4.18
N ASN A 99 2.92 -6.50 4.97
CA ASN A 99 3.45 -6.87 6.29
C ASN A 99 4.77 -7.67 6.18
N VAL A 100 5.71 -7.12 5.42
CA VAL A 100 7.06 -7.59 5.14
C VAL A 100 8.07 -6.50 5.50
N GLN A 101 9.09 -6.85 6.28
CA GLN A 101 10.24 -5.99 6.56
C GLN A 101 11.45 -6.48 5.75
N VAL A 102 11.98 -5.62 4.88
CA VAL A 102 13.19 -5.89 4.09
C VAL A 102 14.44 -5.56 4.90
N LEU A 103 15.34 -6.53 5.05
CA LEU A 103 16.53 -6.47 5.88
C LEU A 103 17.78 -6.87 5.10
N PRO A 104 18.81 -6.01 4.97
CA PRO A 104 20.08 -6.40 4.38
C PRO A 104 20.94 -7.14 5.40
N THR A 105 21.68 -8.15 4.97
CA THR A 105 22.66 -8.88 5.78
C THR A 105 23.81 -9.37 4.91
N ALA A 106 24.97 -9.63 5.51
CA ALA A 106 26.12 -10.24 4.80
C ALA A 106 26.27 -11.75 5.10
N THR A 107 25.47 -12.27 6.02
CA THR A 107 25.49 -13.67 6.45
C THR A 107 24.07 -14.23 6.46
N LEU A 108 23.94 -15.56 6.52
CA LEU A 108 22.65 -16.19 6.74
C LEU A 108 21.97 -15.59 7.99
N PRO A 109 20.69 -15.21 7.89
CA PRO A 109 19.98 -14.58 8.98
C PRO A 109 19.71 -15.57 10.12
N PRO A 110 19.63 -15.09 11.37
CA PRO A 110 19.32 -15.94 12.51
C PRO A 110 17.88 -16.46 12.44
N ALA A 111 17.63 -17.62 13.02
CA ALA A 111 16.29 -18.24 13.09
C ALA A 111 15.33 -17.56 14.09
N THR A 112 15.67 -16.35 14.57
CA THR A 112 14.91 -15.60 15.59
C THR A 112 13.50 -15.27 15.13
N PHE A 113 13.28 -15.05 13.84
CA PHE A 113 11.97 -14.78 13.27
C PHE A 113 11.45 -16.02 12.53
N PRO A 114 10.28 -16.56 12.91
CA PRO A 114 9.78 -17.82 12.38
C PRO A 114 9.42 -17.71 10.90
N ARG A 115 8.83 -16.59 10.45
CA ARG A 115 8.51 -16.32 9.04
C ARG A 115 9.60 -15.48 8.38
N ARG A 116 10.36 -16.09 7.48
CA ARG A 116 11.49 -15.43 6.80
C ARG A 116 11.68 -15.95 5.38
N ASN A 117 11.83 -15.03 4.45
CA ASN A 117 12.25 -15.28 3.09
C ASN A 117 13.70 -14.79 2.95
N VAL A 118 14.59 -15.59 2.36
CA VAL A 118 16.02 -15.31 2.30
C VAL A 118 16.48 -15.33 0.85
N VAL A 119 16.91 -14.18 0.33
CA VAL A 119 17.38 -14.04 -1.05
C VAL A 119 18.88 -13.80 -1.04
N ALA A 120 19.67 -14.75 -1.53
CA ALA A 120 21.09 -14.55 -1.76
C ALA A 120 21.30 -13.75 -3.05
N VAL A 121 21.75 -12.51 -2.92
CA VAL A 121 22.07 -11.64 -4.05
C VAL A 121 23.57 -11.65 -4.27
N THR A 122 24.00 -12.16 -5.43
CA THR A 122 25.42 -12.40 -5.74
C THR A 122 25.84 -11.70 -7.03
N THR A 123 27.15 -11.57 -7.26
CA THR A 123 27.72 -11.16 -8.55
C THR A 123 28.32 -12.35 -9.31
N LYS A 124 27.78 -13.55 -9.09
CA LYS A 124 28.02 -14.74 -9.94
C LYS A 124 27.16 -14.67 -11.19
N SER A 125 27.63 -15.29 -12.28
CA SER A 125 26.88 -15.42 -13.53
C SER A 125 26.32 -16.83 -13.67
N ASP A 126 25.13 -16.92 -14.24
CA ASP A 126 24.58 -18.17 -14.75
C ASP A 126 23.97 -17.97 -16.15
N ILE A 127 24.69 -17.23 -16.99
CA ILE A 127 24.27 -16.91 -18.35
C ILE A 127 24.15 -18.14 -19.27
N ALA A 128 24.86 -19.22 -18.95
CA ALA A 128 24.81 -20.47 -19.73
C ALA A 128 23.42 -21.12 -19.66
N ASP A 129 22.82 -21.12 -18.47
CA ASP A 129 21.43 -21.56 -18.26
C ASP A 129 20.43 -20.40 -18.42
N GLY A 130 20.93 -19.17 -18.55
CA GLY A 130 20.17 -17.96 -18.81
C GLY A 130 19.38 -17.46 -17.60
N LEU A 131 19.79 -17.82 -16.38
CA LEU A 131 19.09 -17.52 -15.13
C LEU A 131 19.50 -16.16 -14.55
N PHE A 132 18.50 -15.35 -14.21
CA PHE A 132 18.68 -14.12 -13.43
C PHE A 132 18.48 -14.37 -11.94
N GLY A 133 17.48 -15.17 -11.61
CA GLY A 133 17.22 -15.66 -10.26
C GLY A 133 16.58 -17.04 -10.27
N LEU A 134 16.41 -17.58 -9.07
CA LEU A 134 15.76 -18.85 -8.82
C LEU A 134 15.22 -18.89 -7.38
N ALA A 135 13.92 -19.12 -7.24
CA ALA A 135 13.27 -19.45 -6.00
C ALA A 135 13.38 -20.95 -5.70
N GLN A 136 13.58 -21.31 -4.43
CA GLN A 136 13.59 -22.70 -3.99
C GLN A 136 12.27 -23.39 -4.30
N ALA A 137 11.16 -22.68 -4.09
CA ALA A 137 9.84 -23.14 -4.42
C ALA A 137 8.93 -22.00 -4.90
N VAL A 138 7.93 -22.35 -5.70
CA VAL A 138 6.74 -21.50 -5.89
C VAL A 138 5.71 -22.01 -4.90
N ASP A 139 5.52 -21.25 -3.84
CA ASP A 139 4.48 -21.54 -2.87
C ASP A 139 3.11 -21.18 -3.43
N THR A 140 2.07 -21.79 -2.89
CA THR A 140 0.70 -21.31 -3.11
C THR A 140 0.10 -21.03 -1.75
N GLY A 141 -0.42 -19.82 -1.54
CA GLY A 141 -0.96 -19.39 -0.24
C GLY A 141 0.06 -19.18 0.88
N ASP A 142 1.37 -19.15 0.58
CA ASP A 142 2.47 -18.87 1.53
C ASP A 142 2.46 -19.77 2.79
N ALA A 143 2.24 -21.08 2.59
CA ALA A 143 2.18 -22.05 3.67
C ALA A 143 3.55 -22.33 4.33
N VAL A 144 4.65 -21.95 3.67
CA VAL A 144 6.01 -22.19 4.15
C VAL A 144 6.49 -20.99 4.94
N ALA A 145 7.08 -21.25 6.10
CA ALA A 145 7.56 -20.18 6.96
C ALA A 145 8.98 -19.73 6.58
N VAL A 146 9.74 -20.56 5.87
CA VAL A 146 11.17 -20.35 5.60
C VAL A 146 11.51 -20.81 4.20
N ASP A 147 11.80 -19.84 3.34
CA ASP A 147 12.14 -20.10 1.94
C ASP A 147 13.39 -19.33 1.52
N TYR A 148 14.01 -19.85 0.48
CA TYR A 148 15.28 -19.36 -0.03
C TYR A 148 15.17 -19.07 -1.52
N SER A 149 15.85 -18.02 -1.95
CA SER A 149 16.06 -17.73 -3.37
C SER A 149 17.51 -17.32 -3.63
N TYR A 150 17.89 -17.29 -4.90
CA TYR A 150 19.21 -16.95 -5.37
C TYR A 150 19.13 -16.00 -6.56
N VAL A 151 20.00 -14.99 -6.61
CA VAL A 151 20.07 -14.01 -7.70
C VAL A 151 21.51 -13.93 -8.25
N TRP A 152 21.63 -14.07 -9.56
CA TRP A 152 22.88 -13.99 -10.32
C TRP A 152 23.03 -12.62 -10.98
N GLY A 153 23.49 -11.64 -10.20
CA GLY A 153 23.62 -10.26 -10.68
C GLY A 153 24.55 -10.09 -11.87
N LYS A 154 25.56 -10.96 -12.04
CA LYS A 154 26.48 -10.89 -13.19
C LYS A 154 25.88 -11.44 -14.49
N THR A 155 24.76 -12.17 -14.45
CA THR A 155 24.01 -12.52 -15.66
C THR A 155 23.62 -11.25 -16.44
N TYR A 156 23.26 -10.17 -15.74
CA TYR A 156 22.98 -8.86 -16.36
C TYR A 156 24.22 -8.24 -17.02
N GLN A 157 25.38 -8.31 -16.38
CA GLN A 157 26.65 -7.85 -16.97
C GLN A 157 26.97 -8.60 -18.27
N ASP A 158 26.81 -9.91 -18.26
CA ASP A 158 27.17 -10.78 -19.39
C ASP A 158 26.16 -10.64 -20.55
N TRP A 159 24.90 -10.34 -20.24
CA TRP A 159 23.85 -10.16 -21.23
C TRP A 159 23.79 -8.74 -21.80
N THR A 160 23.80 -7.70 -20.96
CA THR A 160 23.47 -6.31 -21.36
C THR A 160 24.53 -5.29 -20.97
N GLY A 161 25.65 -5.72 -20.39
CA GLY A 161 26.79 -4.87 -20.06
C GLY A 161 27.73 -4.57 -21.24
N GLY A 162 27.56 -5.21 -22.40
CA GLY A 162 28.36 -4.97 -23.60
C GLY A 162 28.07 -3.63 -24.31
N PRO A 163 28.90 -3.19 -25.30
CA PRO A 163 28.69 -1.95 -26.06
C PRO A 163 27.26 -1.78 -26.58
N GLY A 164 26.63 -0.64 -26.25
CA GLY A 164 25.25 -0.33 -26.65
C GLY A 164 24.15 -1.02 -25.84
N GLY A 165 24.50 -1.82 -24.82
CA GLY A 165 23.54 -2.52 -23.98
C GLY A 165 22.86 -1.63 -22.93
N ALA A 166 21.77 -2.15 -22.35
CA ALA A 166 20.92 -1.44 -21.39
C ALA A 166 21.60 -1.09 -20.05
N LEU A 167 22.76 -1.70 -19.77
CA LEU A 167 23.55 -1.49 -18.55
C LEU A 167 25.00 -1.10 -18.88
N ASN A 168 25.23 -0.41 -20.00
CA ASN A 168 26.57 0.02 -20.41
C ASN A 168 26.65 1.50 -20.78
N GLY A 169 27.85 2.07 -20.68
CA GLY A 169 28.13 3.47 -21.03
C GLY A 169 27.23 4.43 -20.26
N ALA A 170 26.57 5.34 -20.98
CA ALA A 170 25.65 6.31 -20.38
C ALA A 170 24.42 5.66 -19.73
N ASN A 171 24.05 4.44 -20.13
CA ASN A 171 22.93 3.69 -19.54
C ASN A 171 23.34 2.92 -18.28
N SER A 172 24.63 2.82 -17.96
CA SER A 172 25.12 2.13 -16.77
C SER A 172 25.00 3.00 -15.51
N THR A 173 23.77 3.27 -15.12
CA THR A 173 23.46 4.09 -13.94
C THR A 173 23.15 3.22 -12.73
N LEU A 174 23.31 3.76 -11.52
CA LEU A 174 22.96 3.08 -10.27
C LEU A 174 21.51 2.56 -10.29
N ASP A 175 20.57 3.40 -10.72
CA ASP A 175 19.14 3.06 -10.79
C ASP A 175 18.87 1.88 -11.72
N ARG A 176 19.49 1.86 -12.91
CA ARG A 176 19.26 0.79 -13.90
C ARG A 176 19.81 -0.55 -13.42
N TRP A 177 20.99 -0.54 -12.78
CA TRP A 177 21.53 -1.74 -12.13
C TRP A 177 20.68 -2.21 -10.95
N ALA A 178 20.21 -1.27 -10.13
CA ALA A 178 19.34 -1.57 -9.00
C ALA A 178 17.98 -2.12 -9.44
N ASN A 179 17.36 -1.58 -10.49
CA ASN A 179 16.11 -2.07 -11.06
C ASN A 179 16.25 -3.51 -11.57
N SER A 180 17.36 -3.82 -12.25
CA SER A 180 17.63 -5.18 -12.75
C SER A 180 17.81 -6.19 -11.62
N ILE A 181 18.76 -5.95 -10.72
CA ILE A 181 19.08 -6.91 -9.65
C ILE A 181 17.99 -6.93 -8.57
N GLY A 182 17.50 -5.76 -8.16
CA GLY A 182 16.45 -5.59 -7.17
C GLY A 182 15.09 -6.10 -7.64
N GLY A 183 14.72 -5.83 -8.90
CA GLY A 183 13.50 -6.37 -9.47
C GLY A 183 13.51 -7.90 -9.57
N THR A 184 14.66 -8.51 -9.87
CA THR A 184 14.79 -9.99 -9.77
C THR A 184 14.74 -10.46 -8.33
N ALA A 185 15.40 -9.78 -7.38
CA ALA A 185 15.31 -10.15 -5.97
C ALA A 185 13.87 -10.08 -5.43
N ALA A 186 13.09 -9.09 -5.87
CA ALA A 186 11.67 -8.98 -5.54
C ALA A 186 10.83 -10.08 -6.21
N HIS A 187 11.13 -10.40 -7.47
CA HIS A 187 10.50 -11.49 -8.21
C HIS A 187 10.66 -12.84 -7.49
N GLU A 188 11.90 -13.22 -7.18
CA GLU A 188 12.16 -14.49 -6.51
C GLU A 188 11.58 -14.54 -5.09
N ALA A 189 11.55 -13.41 -4.40
CA ALA A 189 10.87 -13.31 -3.12
C ALA A 189 9.34 -13.48 -3.28
N GLY A 190 8.79 -13.00 -4.39
CA GLY A 190 7.38 -13.11 -4.75
C GLY A 190 6.93 -14.56 -4.86
N HIS A 191 7.73 -15.41 -5.50
CA HIS A 191 7.48 -16.84 -5.59
C HIS A 191 7.36 -17.53 -4.24
N ASN A 192 8.29 -17.26 -3.33
CA ASN A 192 8.24 -17.77 -1.95
C ASN A 192 7.03 -17.21 -1.17
N TYR A 193 6.53 -16.03 -1.51
CA TYR A 193 5.30 -15.48 -0.91
C TYR A 193 4.01 -15.86 -1.65
N GLY A 194 4.10 -16.82 -2.57
CA GLY A 194 2.96 -17.44 -3.20
C GLY A 194 2.53 -16.86 -4.54
N LEU A 195 3.36 -16.01 -5.15
CA LEU A 195 3.09 -15.46 -6.47
C LEU A 195 3.52 -16.43 -7.57
N ALA A 196 2.73 -16.53 -8.62
CA ALA A 196 3.04 -17.28 -9.82
C ALA A 196 3.25 -16.32 -11.00
N HIS A 197 3.95 -16.82 -12.03
CA HIS A 197 4.10 -16.09 -13.27
C HIS A 197 2.76 -15.83 -13.93
N ASN A 198 2.52 -14.57 -14.27
CA ASN A 198 1.36 -14.18 -15.04
C ASN A 198 1.69 -12.92 -15.86
N THR A 199 0.82 -12.62 -16.82
CA THR A 199 0.86 -11.39 -17.61
C THR A 199 -0.49 -10.69 -17.57
N ILE A 200 -1.25 -10.94 -16.49
CA ILE A 200 -2.58 -10.38 -16.30
C ILE A 200 -2.40 -8.89 -16.03
N VAL A 201 -3.20 -8.08 -16.73
CA VAL A 201 -3.23 -6.63 -16.58
C VAL A 201 -4.66 -6.22 -16.25
N GLY A 202 -4.82 -5.58 -15.09
CA GLY A 202 -6.07 -5.03 -14.62
C GLY A 202 -6.53 -3.80 -15.42
N PRO A 203 -7.80 -3.40 -15.30
CA PRO A 203 -8.27 -2.17 -15.93
C PRO A 203 -7.49 -0.94 -15.42
N GLY A 204 -6.91 -0.17 -16.35
CA GLY A 204 -6.18 1.07 -16.05
C GLY A 204 -4.77 0.89 -15.51
N GLU A 205 -4.35 -0.35 -15.28
CA GLU A 205 -2.96 -0.73 -15.01
C GLU A 205 -2.09 -0.55 -16.25
N ASP A 206 -0.78 -0.39 -16.04
CA ASP A 206 0.19 -0.23 -17.12
C ASP A 206 0.58 -1.58 -17.76
N THR A 207 1.63 -1.58 -18.57
CA THR A 207 1.98 -2.79 -19.33
C THR A 207 2.56 -3.86 -18.42
N TYR A 208 2.19 -5.12 -18.65
CA TYR A 208 2.78 -6.25 -17.92
C TYR A 208 4.32 -6.25 -17.92
N LYS A 209 4.98 -5.60 -18.89
CA LYS A 209 6.44 -5.48 -18.94
C LYS A 209 7.04 -4.69 -17.77
N HIS A 210 6.25 -3.84 -17.12
CA HIS A 210 6.62 -3.13 -15.92
C HIS A 210 6.23 -3.91 -14.65
N HIS A 211 5.67 -5.12 -14.78
CA HIS A 211 5.32 -5.93 -13.62
C HIS A 211 6.51 -6.77 -13.13
N VAL A 212 6.49 -7.17 -11.86
CA VAL A 212 7.55 -7.96 -11.24
C VAL A 212 7.48 -9.43 -11.68
N MET A 213 6.29 -10.05 -11.71
CA MET A 213 6.12 -11.50 -11.96
C MET A 213 5.95 -11.98 -13.43
N PRO A 214 6.13 -11.20 -14.51
CA PRO A 214 6.26 -11.81 -15.83
C PRO A 214 7.47 -12.74 -15.90
N ALA A 215 7.28 -13.88 -16.57
CA ALA A 215 8.36 -14.81 -16.85
C ALA A 215 9.45 -14.18 -17.73
N GLY A 216 10.66 -14.68 -17.59
CA GLY A 216 11.85 -13.97 -18.02
C GLY A 216 12.06 -13.82 -19.51
N GLY A 217 11.64 -14.82 -20.28
CA GLY A 217 11.66 -14.76 -21.75
C GLY A 217 10.69 -13.73 -22.33
N ALA A 218 9.76 -13.20 -21.53
CA ALA A 218 8.80 -12.18 -21.97
C ALA A 218 9.34 -10.73 -21.83
N LEU A 219 10.47 -10.55 -21.14
CA LEU A 219 11.04 -9.24 -20.81
C LEU A 219 12.33 -8.97 -21.59
N THR A 220 12.45 -7.77 -22.15
CA THR A 220 13.68 -7.30 -22.79
C THR A 220 14.66 -6.74 -21.76
N ALA A 221 15.90 -6.48 -22.20
CA ALA A 221 16.91 -5.81 -21.40
C ALA A 221 16.43 -4.44 -20.88
N GLU A 222 15.69 -3.69 -21.70
CA GLU A 222 15.17 -2.38 -21.32
C GLU A 222 14.02 -2.50 -20.32
N ASP A 223 13.16 -3.50 -20.46
CA ASP A 223 12.06 -3.74 -19.53
C ASP A 223 12.58 -4.00 -18.10
N ARG A 224 13.74 -4.65 -17.96
CA ARG A 224 14.37 -4.96 -16.66
C ARG A 224 15.23 -3.83 -16.08
N ALA A 225 15.91 -3.07 -16.94
CA ALA A 225 16.86 -2.05 -16.51
C ALA A 225 16.24 -0.64 -16.50
N GLY A 226 15.48 -0.30 -17.54
CA GLY A 226 14.99 1.05 -17.80
C GLY A 226 13.85 1.50 -16.89
N TYR A 227 13.10 0.56 -16.31
CA TYR A 227 11.92 0.84 -15.50
C TYR A 227 12.04 0.21 -14.12
N ARG A 228 11.49 0.90 -13.12
CA ARG A 228 11.25 0.30 -11.82
C ARG A 228 9.96 -0.50 -11.95
N ARG A 229 10.09 -1.83 -11.86
CA ARG A 229 8.94 -2.73 -11.94
C ARG A 229 8.14 -2.69 -10.63
N HIS A 230 6.86 -3.05 -10.67
CA HIS A 230 5.99 -3.16 -9.49
C HIS A 230 5.11 -4.42 -9.57
N PHE A 231 4.48 -4.83 -8.48
CA PHE A 231 3.50 -5.92 -8.56
C PHE A 231 2.27 -5.49 -9.35
N SER A 232 1.71 -6.41 -10.13
CA SER A 232 0.43 -6.18 -10.80
C SER A 232 -0.75 -6.07 -9.82
N ASP A 233 -1.93 -5.63 -10.26
CA ASP A 233 -3.15 -5.61 -9.46
C ASP A 233 -3.48 -7.01 -8.92
N HIS A 234 -3.30 -8.04 -9.75
CA HIS A 234 -3.49 -9.45 -9.37
C HIS A 234 -2.45 -9.90 -8.34
N GLU A 235 -1.17 -9.62 -8.62
CA GLU A 235 -0.06 -9.99 -7.73
C GLU A 235 -0.16 -9.28 -6.38
N PHE A 236 -0.51 -7.99 -6.37
CA PHE A 236 -0.70 -7.21 -5.17
C PHE A 236 -1.81 -7.79 -4.31
N SER A 237 -2.95 -8.15 -4.92
CA SER A 237 -4.06 -8.81 -4.21
C SER A 237 -3.67 -10.14 -3.58
N VAL A 238 -2.99 -11.01 -4.32
CA VAL A 238 -2.55 -12.32 -3.80
C VAL A 238 -1.52 -12.12 -2.69
N LEU A 239 -0.53 -11.24 -2.89
CA LEU A 239 0.49 -10.95 -1.89
C LEU A 239 -0.13 -10.36 -0.62
N ALA A 240 -1.10 -9.46 -0.75
CA ALA A 240 -1.85 -8.91 0.38
C ALA A 240 -2.59 -10.01 1.16
N ALA A 241 -3.14 -11.02 0.49
CA ALA A 241 -3.80 -12.15 1.14
C ALA A 241 -2.81 -13.10 1.86
N ASN A 242 -1.63 -13.30 1.27
CA ASN A 242 -0.63 -14.23 1.76
C ASN A 242 0.15 -13.66 2.95
N VAL A 243 0.67 -12.43 2.83
CA VAL A 243 1.52 -11.82 3.87
C VAL A 243 0.84 -10.73 4.69
N GLY A 244 -0.30 -10.19 4.24
CA GLY A 244 -1.01 -9.08 4.87
C GLY A 244 -0.51 -7.70 4.40
N LEU A 245 -1.29 -6.65 4.69
CA LEU A 245 -0.91 -5.25 4.49
C LEU A 245 -0.34 -4.62 5.77
N SER A 246 0.43 -3.53 5.61
CA SER A 246 0.94 -2.65 6.67
C SER A 246 -0.04 -1.57 7.10
N LEU A 247 -1.16 -1.49 6.36
CA LEU A 247 -2.24 -0.57 6.59
C LEU A 247 -3.46 -1.34 7.10
N GLN A 248 -4.11 -0.82 8.13
CA GLN A 248 -5.46 -1.24 8.51
C GLN A 248 -6.51 -0.22 8.07
N THR A 249 -6.28 1.05 8.38
CA THR A 249 -7.16 2.16 7.99
C THR A 249 -6.37 3.41 7.60
N MET A 250 -6.91 4.15 6.64
CA MET A 250 -6.39 5.42 6.16
C MET A 250 -7.52 6.42 6.04
N TRP A 251 -7.27 7.65 6.49
CA TRP A 251 -8.29 8.67 6.59
C TRP A 251 -7.80 10.01 6.05
N ASN A 252 -8.67 10.68 5.30
CA ASN A 252 -8.49 12.05 4.83
C ASN A 252 -9.80 12.83 4.96
N TRP A 253 -9.71 14.15 5.11
CA TRP A 253 -10.86 15.02 5.28
C TRP A 253 -10.69 16.35 4.57
N ASP A 254 -11.74 16.78 3.87
CA ASP A 254 -11.93 18.18 3.50
C ASP A 254 -12.79 18.88 4.56
N LEU A 255 -12.20 19.86 5.22
CA LEU A 255 -12.78 20.60 6.32
C LEU A 255 -12.97 22.07 5.95
N VAL A 256 -13.76 22.79 6.74
CA VAL A 256 -13.91 24.24 6.69
C VAL A 256 -13.63 24.77 8.09
N ASN A 257 -12.91 25.90 8.23
CA ASN A 257 -12.89 26.62 9.51
C ASN A 257 -14.19 27.43 9.65
N PRO A 258 -15.14 27.05 10.53
CA PRO A 258 -16.42 27.75 10.64
C PRO A 258 -16.34 29.07 11.44
N ASN A 259 -15.18 29.41 12.00
CA ASN A 259 -15.01 30.62 12.81
C ASN A 259 -14.62 31.82 11.93
N ALA A 260 -14.78 33.05 12.44
CA ALA A 260 -14.24 34.25 11.78
C ALA A 260 -12.71 34.37 11.93
N ALA A 261 -12.19 33.95 13.09
CA ALA A 261 -10.77 34.00 13.40
C ALA A 261 -10.00 32.83 12.73
N PRO A 262 -8.70 32.99 12.46
CA PRO A 262 -7.87 31.89 11.98
C PRO A 262 -7.70 30.80 13.05
N ALA A 263 -7.76 29.55 12.62
CA ALA A 263 -7.32 28.42 13.44
C ALA A 263 -5.82 28.21 13.25
N HIS A 264 -5.13 27.84 14.33
CA HIS A 264 -3.68 27.63 14.37
C HIS A 264 -3.26 26.18 14.62
N SER A 265 -4.18 25.34 15.07
CA SER A 265 -4.00 23.88 15.08
C SER A 265 -5.35 23.17 15.09
N LEU A 266 -5.31 21.86 14.86
CA LEU A 266 -6.47 20.98 14.89
C LEU A 266 -6.16 19.74 15.73
N GLU A 267 -7.14 19.30 16.51
CA GLU A 267 -7.09 18.10 17.32
C GLU A 267 -8.27 17.17 16.98
N LEU A 268 -7.98 15.90 16.72
CA LEU A 268 -8.98 14.83 16.60
C LEU A 268 -8.92 13.95 17.84
N ARG A 269 -10.07 13.69 18.46
CA ARG A 269 -10.19 12.65 19.48
C ARG A 269 -10.38 11.30 18.81
N VAL A 270 -9.53 10.35 19.15
CA VAL A 270 -9.49 9.01 18.56
C VAL A 270 -9.62 7.96 19.66
N LEU A 271 -10.45 6.94 19.44
CA LEU A 271 -10.46 5.74 20.25
C LEU A 271 -9.60 4.66 19.59
N TYR A 272 -8.69 4.06 20.36
CA TYR A 272 -7.79 3.00 19.93
C TYR A 272 -7.89 1.80 20.89
N PRO A 273 -7.96 0.53 20.42
CA PRO A 273 -8.18 -0.64 21.28
C PRO A 273 -6.96 -1.05 22.14
N SER A 274 -5.94 -0.20 22.27
CA SER A 274 -4.74 -0.47 23.07
C SER A 274 -4.31 0.75 23.89
N ALA A 275 -3.74 0.48 25.08
CA ALA A 275 -3.15 1.48 25.97
C ALA A 275 -1.78 1.99 25.47
N THR A 276 -1.21 1.37 24.44
CA THR A 276 -0.07 1.90 23.69
C THR A 276 -0.59 2.78 22.57
N ALA A 277 -0.03 3.98 22.41
CA ALA A 277 -0.46 4.92 21.39
C ALA A 277 -0.36 4.31 19.98
N PRO A 278 -1.36 4.54 19.10
CA PRO A 278 -1.21 4.20 17.69
C PRO A 278 -0.06 5.01 17.08
N VAL A 279 0.66 4.41 16.15
CA VAL A 279 1.75 5.07 15.42
C VAL A 279 1.19 5.62 14.11
N ILE A 280 1.49 6.88 13.79
CA ILE A 280 1.16 7.46 12.48
C ILE A 280 2.21 6.98 11.50
N ASP A 281 1.75 6.41 10.39
CA ASP A 281 2.63 5.84 9.36
C ASP A 281 2.79 6.84 8.21
N TRP A 282 1.67 7.25 7.62
CA TRP A 282 1.59 8.26 6.58
C TRP A 282 0.72 9.43 7.05
N ALA A 283 1.08 10.66 6.71
CA ALA A 283 0.23 11.83 6.87
C ALA A 283 0.20 12.68 5.60
N TYR A 284 -0.94 13.32 5.34
CA TYR A 284 -1.09 14.24 4.22
C TYR A 284 -0.19 15.46 4.43
N ALA A 285 0.65 15.74 3.43
CA ALA A 285 1.54 16.90 3.44
C ALA A 285 1.36 17.84 2.24
N GLY A 286 0.33 17.59 1.41
CA GLY A 286 0.06 18.40 0.22
C GLY A 286 -0.31 19.86 0.52
N CYS A 287 -0.26 20.69 -0.52
CA CYS A 287 -0.44 22.15 -0.42
C CYS A 287 -1.85 22.62 -0.01
N ASN A 288 -2.82 21.71 0.17
CA ASN A 288 -4.15 22.01 0.71
C ASN A 288 -4.22 21.92 2.25
N SER A 289 -3.14 21.52 2.92
CA SER A 289 -3.11 21.42 4.37
C SER A 289 -2.34 22.58 5.00
N PRO A 290 -2.91 23.32 5.97
CA PRO A 290 -2.21 24.36 6.74
C PRO A 290 -1.11 23.78 7.64
N TRP A 291 -1.20 22.49 7.96
CA TRP A 291 -0.34 21.82 8.92
C TRP A 291 0.17 20.47 8.42
N ILE A 292 1.31 20.04 8.91
CA ILE A 292 1.95 18.75 8.59
C ILE A 292 2.36 18.01 9.86
N ASN A 293 2.86 16.79 9.71
CA ASN A 293 3.48 15.99 10.77
C ASN A 293 2.61 15.91 12.03
N PRO A 294 1.42 15.31 11.94
CA PRO A 294 0.57 15.11 13.11
C PRO A 294 1.26 14.27 14.19
N THR A 295 0.87 14.49 15.43
CA THR A 295 1.39 13.77 16.61
C THR A 295 0.26 13.14 17.40
N VAL A 296 0.50 11.98 18.01
CA VAL A 296 -0.45 11.31 18.91
C VAL A 296 -0.11 11.64 20.36
N ILE A 297 -1.13 12.04 21.13
CA ILE A 297 -1.04 12.41 22.56
C ILE A 297 -2.00 11.54 23.35
N GLY A 298 -1.54 10.92 24.44
CA GLY A 298 -2.38 10.15 25.35
C GLY A 298 -1.76 8.83 25.80
N PRO A 299 -2.56 7.93 26.39
CA PRO A 299 -4.02 8.01 26.51
C PRO A 299 -4.51 9.16 27.42
N ILE A 300 -5.70 9.69 27.15
CA ILE A 300 -6.31 10.82 27.87
C ILE A 300 -7.64 10.36 28.49
N GLY A 301 -7.74 10.41 29.81
CA GLY A 301 -8.94 10.00 30.54
C GLY A 301 -9.11 8.48 30.65
N PRO A 302 -10.25 8.01 31.17
CA PRO A 302 -10.52 6.59 31.34
C PRO A 302 -10.78 5.89 30.00
N ALA A 303 -10.59 4.56 29.98
CA ALA A 303 -11.02 3.73 28.87
C ALA A 303 -12.55 3.80 28.68
N GLU A 304 -12.99 3.66 27.43
CA GLU A 304 -14.37 3.76 27.01
C GLU A 304 -14.82 2.49 26.30
N THR A 305 -16.11 2.18 26.39
CA THR A 305 -16.71 1.07 25.64
C THR A 305 -17.31 1.58 24.33
N PHE A 306 -16.95 0.95 23.21
CA PHE A 306 -17.54 1.21 21.90
C PHE A 306 -17.80 -0.11 21.17
N GLN A 307 -19.04 -0.32 20.70
CA GLN A 307 -19.48 -1.59 20.08
C GLN A 307 -19.05 -2.85 20.86
N GLY A 308 -19.09 -2.80 22.20
CA GLY A 308 -18.71 -3.92 23.07
C GLY A 308 -17.20 -4.11 23.29
N GLY A 309 -16.34 -3.39 22.58
CA GLY A 309 -14.89 -3.37 22.82
C GLY A 309 -14.46 -2.28 23.80
N THR A 310 -13.31 -2.47 24.45
CA THR A 310 -12.66 -1.46 25.29
C THR A 310 -11.65 -0.66 24.47
N TYR A 311 -11.72 0.66 24.58
CA TYR A 311 -10.87 1.59 23.83
C TYR A 311 -10.26 2.64 24.74
N TYR A 312 -9.05 3.07 24.41
CA TYR A 312 -8.32 4.12 25.09
C TYR A 312 -8.40 5.40 24.25
N PRO A 313 -8.80 6.54 24.85
CA PRO A 313 -8.89 7.79 24.10
C PRO A 313 -7.51 8.42 23.90
N TYR A 314 -7.22 8.86 22.68
CA TYR A 314 -6.04 9.62 22.29
C TYR A 314 -6.44 10.90 21.57
N THR A 315 -5.52 11.85 21.47
CA THR A 315 -5.65 13.02 20.60
C THR A 315 -4.61 12.98 19.50
N VAL A 316 -5.04 13.13 18.25
CA VAL A 316 -4.17 13.34 17.10
C VAL A 316 -4.16 14.83 16.77
N LYS A 317 -2.99 15.45 16.83
CA LYS A 317 -2.83 16.90 16.71
C LYS A 317 -2.04 17.29 15.47
N TRP A 318 -2.60 18.18 14.66
CA TRP A 318 -1.92 18.89 13.57
C TRP A 318 -1.61 20.31 14.01
N SER A 319 -0.33 20.66 14.13
CA SER A 319 0.08 22.00 14.56
C SER A 319 1.37 22.51 13.91
N THR A 320 2.18 21.64 13.30
CA THR A 320 3.39 22.04 12.58
C THR A 320 3.02 22.80 11.32
N PRO A 321 3.45 24.05 11.11
CA PRO A 321 3.11 24.83 9.92
C PRO A 321 3.54 24.16 8.62
N ASN A 322 2.66 24.10 7.62
CA ASN A 322 3.00 23.64 6.28
C ASN A 322 3.46 24.82 5.39
N PRO A 323 4.73 24.87 4.94
CA PRO A 323 5.19 25.94 4.05
C PRO A 323 4.54 25.90 2.65
N GLY A 324 3.99 24.75 2.23
CA GLY A 324 3.29 24.59 0.95
C GLY A 324 1.84 25.11 0.95
N TRP A 325 1.25 25.34 2.14
CA TRP A 325 -0.02 26.04 2.27
C TRP A 325 0.16 27.49 1.87
N GLY A 326 -0.64 27.99 0.94
CA GLY A 326 -0.44 29.37 0.45
C GLY A 326 0.13 29.47 -0.95
N THR A 327 1.03 28.53 -1.25
CA THR A 327 2.16 28.80 -2.15
C THR A 327 2.40 27.68 -3.16
N GLY A 328 1.82 26.49 -2.94
CA GLY A 328 1.89 25.37 -3.88
C GLY A 328 0.96 25.51 -5.08
N GLY A 329 1.00 24.54 -6.00
CA GLY A 329 0.13 24.48 -7.18
C GLY A 329 -1.36 24.23 -6.89
N CYS A 330 -1.74 24.16 -5.61
CA CYS A 330 -3.13 24.05 -5.16
C CYS A 330 -3.84 25.41 -5.31
N VAL A 331 -4.93 25.44 -6.08
CA VAL A 331 -5.67 26.68 -6.42
C VAL A 331 -6.60 27.09 -5.27
N GLY A 332 -6.53 28.34 -4.79
CA GLY A 332 -7.46 28.88 -3.78
C GLY A 332 -6.98 30.19 -3.13
N LEU A 333 -7.70 30.67 -2.10
CA LEU A 333 -7.29 31.78 -1.19
C LEU A 333 -6.79 31.22 0.16
N PRO A 334 -5.59 30.60 0.21
CA PRO A 334 -4.99 30.08 1.43
C PRO A 334 -4.52 31.18 2.40
N GLY A 335 -4.37 30.82 3.68
CA GLY A 335 -3.78 31.68 4.71
C GLY A 335 -2.26 31.52 4.83
N PRO A 336 -1.61 32.22 5.78
CA PRO A 336 -0.21 31.97 6.12
C PRO A 336 0.02 30.51 6.57
N PRO A 337 1.23 29.94 6.36
CA PRO A 337 1.60 28.63 6.91
C PRO A 337 1.21 28.47 8.38
N GLY A 338 0.60 27.33 8.72
CA GLY A 338 0.12 27.05 10.07
C GLY A 338 -1.19 27.76 10.44
N GLN A 339 -1.88 28.40 9.49
CA GLN A 339 -3.13 29.10 9.73
C GLN A 339 -4.21 28.71 8.73
N ALA A 340 -5.37 28.25 9.21
CA ALA A 340 -6.58 28.10 8.43
C ALA A 340 -7.49 29.33 8.65
N PRO A 341 -7.59 30.29 7.72
CA PRO A 341 -8.43 31.47 7.90
C PRO A 341 -9.91 31.12 8.04
N GLY A 342 -10.70 32.05 8.58
CA GLY A 342 -12.13 31.87 8.75
C GLY A 342 -12.87 31.66 7.44
N GLY A 343 -13.74 30.65 7.39
CA GLY A 343 -14.51 30.26 6.20
C GLY A 343 -13.72 29.54 5.11
N VAL A 344 -12.41 29.31 5.29
CA VAL A 344 -11.56 28.66 4.29
C VAL A 344 -11.62 27.15 4.42
N LYS A 345 -11.67 26.47 3.26
CA LYS A 345 -11.55 25.02 3.14
C LYS A 345 -10.10 24.59 3.27
N PHE A 346 -9.86 23.48 3.95
CA PHE A 346 -8.53 22.91 4.11
C PHE A 346 -8.59 21.39 4.20
N HIS A 347 -7.49 20.72 3.91
CA HIS A 347 -7.40 19.27 3.88
C HIS A 347 -6.44 18.74 4.94
N ILE A 348 -6.75 17.61 5.56
CA ILE A 348 -5.82 16.89 6.44
C ILE A 348 -6.04 15.38 6.29
N GLY A 349 -5.06 14.59 6.70
CA GLY A 349 -5.30 13.21 7.07
C GLY A 349 -4.06 12.42 7.41
N ALA A 350 -4.30 11.17 7.78
CA ALA A 350 -3.30 10.25 8.30
C ALA A 350 -3.74 8.78 8.14
N SER A 351 -2.75 7.90 8.04
CA SER A 351 -2.90 6.48 8.32
C SER A 351 -2.29 6.14 9.68
N PHE A 352 -2.77 5.05 10.25
CA PHE A 352 -2.22 4.49 11.49
C PHE A 352 -1.62 3.13 11.18
N ALA A 353 -0.37 2.94 11.62
CA ALA A 353 0.34 1.70 11.43
C ALA A 353 -0.43 0.56 12.09
N GLY A 354 -0.66 -0.51 11.34
CA GLY A 354 -1.35 -1.69 11.83
C GLY A 354 -1.06 -2.85 10.91
N VAL A 355 -0.70 -3.99 11.49
CA VAL A 355 -0.48 -5.23 10.74
C VAL A 355 -1.63 -6.19 11.01
N ASN A 356 -2.03 -6.94 9.97
CA ASN A 356 -2.86 -8.14 10.07
C ASN A 356 -4.23 -7.95 10.77
N PHE A 357 -5.27 -7.69 9.97
CA PHE A 357 -6.63 -7.53 10.49
C PHE A 357 -7.39 -8.87 10.52
N SER A 358 -7.61 -9.43 11.71
CA SER A 358 -8.57 -10.53 11.90
C SER A 358 -10.00 -9.98 12.03
N LEU A 359 -11.00 -10.71 11.52
CA LEU A 359 -12.43 -10.42 11.75
C LEU A 359 -12.83 -10.27 13.23
N SER A 360 -12.03 -10.82 14.15
CA SER A 360 -12.26 -10.74 15.60
C SER A 360 -11.67 -9.49 16.26
N THR A 361 -10.89 -8.70 15.52
CA THR A 361 -10.20 -7.52 16.06
C THR A 361 -11.19 -6.36 16.20
N PRO A 362 -11.26 -5.68 17.35
CA PRO A 362 -12.02 -4.43 17.48
C PRO A 362 -11.62 -3.42 16.40
N ASN A 363 -12.48 -2.43 16.14
CA ASN A 363 -12.15 -1.39 15.17
C ASN A 363 -10.80 -0.76 15.51
N PRO A 364 -9.93 -0.59 14.52
CA PRO A 364 -8.57 -0.19 14.81
C PRO A 364 -8.53 1.27 15.24
N ILE A 365 -9.35 2.14 14.65
CA ILE A 365 -9.39 3.58 14.92
C ILE A 365 -10.83 4.05 14.80
N VAL A 366 -11.35 4.75 15.81
CA VAL A 366 -12.66 5.42 15.75
C VAL A 366 -12.49 6.90 16.04
N ILE A 367 -12.88 7.74 15.09
CA ILE A 367 -12.82 9.20 15.24
C ILE A 367 -14.08 9.69 15.95
N LYS A 368 -13.92 10.42 17.06
CA LYS A 368 -15.05 10.93 17.86
C LYS A 368 -15.36 12.39 17.60
N ASP A 369 -14.35 13.23 17.76
CA ASP A 369 -14.52 14.68 17.81
C ASP A 369 -13.38 15.37 17.07
N ILE A 370 -13.65 16.61 16.65
CA ILE A 370 -12.70 17.52 16.03
C ILE A 370 -12.75 18.87 16.75
N THR A 371 -11.59 19.41 17.08
CA THR A 371 -11.45 20.70 17.74
C THR A 371 -10.41 21.55 17.03
N LEU A 372 -10.81 22.73 16.58
CA LEU A 372 -9.90 23.78 16.14
C LEU A 372 -9.43 24.59 17.35
N ARG A 373 -8.17 25.02 17.28
CA ARG A 373 -7.52 25.78 18.35
C ARG A 373 -7.02 27.11 17.80
N ASP A 374 -7.14 28.16 18.61
CA ASP A 374 -6.59 29.48 18.30
C ASP A 374 -5.08 29.56 18.57
N VAL A 375 -4.50 30.76 18.44
CA VAL A 375 -3.06 31.01 18.62
C VAL A 375 -2.58 30.71 20.03
N SER A 376 -3.48 30.82 21.01
CA SER A 376 -3.21 30.54 22.43
C SER A 376 -3.47 29.08 22.78
N SER A 377 -3.72 28.21 21.80
CA SER A 377 -4.15 26.83 21.98
C SER A 377 -5.47 26.68 22.76
N THR A 378 -6.31 27.72 22.77
CA THR A 378 -7.67 27.65 23.30
C THR A 378 -8.60 27.05 22.24
N ALA A 379 -9.54 26.20 22.67
CA ALA A 379 -10.53 25.64 21.77
C ALA A 379 -11.41 26.76 21.18
N MET A 380 -11.59 26.74 19.87
CA MET A 380 -12.43 27.70 19.16
C MET A 380 -13.92 27.38 19.41
N ALA A 381 -14.77 28.40 19.25
CA ALA A 381 -16.20 28.30 19.54
C ALA A 381 -16.94 27.34 18.59
N LEU A 382 -16.53 27.30 17.32
CA LEU A 382 -17.12 26.46 16.29
C LEU A 382 -16.08 25.49 15.74
N ASN A 383 -16.53 24.28 15.38
CA ASN A 383 -15.67 23.20 14.89
C ASN A 383 -16.32 22.53 13.66
N PRO A 384 -15.55 21.87 12.79
CA PRO A 384 -16.11 21.01 11.75
C PRO A 384 -16.98 19.89 12.36
N ARG A 385 -17.77 19.21 11.52
CA ARG A 385 -18.62 18.08 11.91
C ARG A 385 -18.19 16.82 11.17
N LEU A 386 -18.24 15.68 11.85
CA LEU A 386 -17.81 14.38 11.33
C LEU A 386 -18.77 13.29 11.80
N HIS A 387 -19.08 12.35 10.91
CA HIS A 387 -19.55 11.04 11.35
C HIS A 387 -18.35 10.17 11.74
N ALA A 388 -18.56 9.26 12.68
CA ALA A 388 -17.65 8.17 12.94
C ALA A 388 -17.99 6.98 12.03
N PHE A 389 -16.96 6.27 11.58
CA PHE A 389 -17.10 5.04 10.82
C PHE A 389 -16.39 3.92 11.57
N ASP A 390 -16.91 2.70 11.48
CA ASP A 390 -16.19 1.51 11.89
C ASP A 390 -15.36 0.93 10.73
N ALA A 391 -14.58 -0.13 10.98
CA ALA A 391 -13.80 -0.81 9.97
C ALA A 391 -14.56 -1.97 9.30
N GLY A 392 -15.87 -2.09 9.54
CA GLY A 392 -16.69 -3.21 9.11
C GLY A 392 -16.90 -4.24 10.22
N THR A 393 -18.15 -4.54 10.52
CA THR A 393 -18.57 -5.61 11.44
C THR A 393 -19.16 -6.77 10.64
N LEU A 394 -18.62 -7.98 10.85
CA LEU A 394 -19.17 -9.18 10.23
C LEU A 394 -20.33 -9.72 11.07
N ASP A 395 -21.51 -9.80 10.48
CA ASP A 395 -22.61 -10.60 10.99
C ASP A 395 -22.32 -12.07 10.69
N THR A 396 -21.99 -12.85 11.72
CA THR A 396 -21.64 -14.27 11.59
C THR A 396 -22.84 -15.17 11.30
N VAL A 397 -24.08 -14.68 11.50
CA VAL A 397 -25.30 -15.45 11.19
C VAL A 397 -25.67 -15.27 9.72
N GLY A 398 -25.70 -14.02 9.25
CA GLY A 398 -26.04 -13.69 7.86
C GLY A 398 -24.87 -13.75 6.89
N GLY A 399 -23.63 -13.80 7.39
CA GLY A 399 -22.41 -13.71 6.58
C GLY A 399 -22.23 -12.35 5.91
N THR A 400 -22.83 -11.28 6.46
CA THR A 400 -22.76 -9.94 5.86
C THR A 400 -21.73 -9.09 6.58
N LEU A 401 -20.78 -8.52 5.83
CA LEU A 401 -19.91 -7.46 6.32
C LEU A 401 -20.63 -6.13 6.19
N ASN A 402 -20.81 -5.43 7.31
CA ASN A 402 -21.50 -4.15 7.36
C ASN A 402 -20.58 -3.02 7.82
N LEU A 403 -20.60 -1.90 7.11
CA LEU A 403 -20.01 -0.65 7.57
C LEU A 403 -20.98 0.05 8.53
N GLY A 404 -20.51 0.34 9.74
CA GLY A 404 -21.20 1.18 10.71
C GLY A 404 -20.92 2.66 10.50
N VAL A 405 -21.97 3.48 10.50
CA VAL A 405 -21.89 4.96 10.47
C VAL A 405 -22.60 5.54 11.68
N PHE A 406 -21.92 6.38 12.46
CA PHE A 406 -22.42 6.89 13.73
C PHE A 406 -22.38 8.42 13.79
N ASN A 407 -23.43 9.01 14.35
CA ASN A 407 -23.41 10.42 14.74
C ASN A 407 -23.07 10.53 16.23
N LEU A 408 -21.82 10.94 16.50
CA LEU A 408 -21.33 11.18 17.85
C LEU A 408 -21.44 12.65 18.28
N ALA A 409 -21.87 13.54 17.38
CA ALA A 409 -22.11 14.94 17.69
C ALA A 409 -23.40 15.13 18.51
N GLU A 410 -23.54 16.31 19.10
CA GLU A 410 -24.74 16.70 19.87
C GLU A 410 -25.90 17.21 18.99
N ALA A 411 -25.68 17.40 17.69
CA ALA A 411 -26.67 17.87 16.72
C ALA A 411 -26.96 16.82 15.64
N PRO A 412 -28.19 16.74 15.09
CA PRO A 412 -28.49 15.83 13.99
C PRO A 412 -27.66 16.17 12.76
N LEU A 413 -27.10 15.14 12.13
CA LEU A 413 -26.29 15.25 10.91
C LEU A 413 -26.91 14.42 9.79
N LEU A 414 -26.60 14.80 8.56
CA LEU A 414 -26.93 14.03 7.37
C LEU A 414 -25.65 13.38 6.83
N VAL A 415 -25.70 12.09 6.54
CA VAL A 415 -24.72 11.46 5.67
C VAL A 415 -25.25 11.51 4.24
N ARG A 416 -24.47 12.08 3.31
CA ARG A 416 -24.83 12.21 1.90
C ARG A 416 -23.74 11.62 1.01
N ASP A 417 -24.16 11.10 -0.14
CA ASP A 417 -23.29 10.56 -1.19
C ASP A 417 -22.23 9.58 -0.65
N LEU A 418 -22.62 8.70 0.27
CA LEU A 418 -21.73 7.64 0.74
C LEU A 418 -21.53 6.63 -0.38
N GLN A 419 -20.33 6.64 -0.94
CA GLN A 419 -19.90 5.76 -2.02
C GLN A 419 -18.88 4.75 -1.50
N VAL A 420 -18.85 3.58 -2.11
CA VAL A 420 -17.85 2.53 -1.86
C VAL A 420 -17.27 2.02 -3.17
N MET A 421 -15.98 1.69 -3.14
CA MET A 421 -15.20 1.07 -4.21
C MET A 421 -14.36 -0.06 -3.62
N GLU A 422 -14.28 -1.18 -4.31
CA GLU A 422 -13.38 -2.29 -3.95
C GLU A 422 -12.15 -2.20 -4.85
N LEU A 423 -10.96 -2.13 -4.26
CA LEU A 423 -9.73 -1.77 -4.97
C LEU A 423 -8.70 -2.91 -4.92
N PRO A 424 -7.95 -3.14 -6.02
CA PRO A 424 -6.87 -4.15 -6.07
C PRO A 424 -5.64 -3.75 -5.25
N ARG A 425 -5.41 -2.45 -5.03
CA ARG A 425 -4.25 -1.89 -4.34
C ARG A 425 -4.65 -0.92 -3.23
N VAL A 426 -3.64 -0.41 -2.51
CA VAL A 426 -3.82 0.73 -1.59
C VAL A 426 -3.86 2.02 -2.41
N LEU A 427 -4.95 2.77 -2.31
CA LEU A 427 -5.02 4.13 -2.83
C LEU A 427 -4.10 5.04 -1.99
N ALA A 428 -3.28 5.83 -2.66
CA ALA A 428 -2.40 6.77 -1.99
C ALA A 428 -3.17 7.81 -1.16
N LEU A 429 -2.68 8.10 0.04
CA LEU A 429 -3.24 9.12 0.92
C LEU A 429 -3.26 10.49 0.22
N ASP A 430 -2.22 10.83 -0.52
CA ASP A 430 -2.16 12.11 -1.24
C ASP A 430 -3.16 12.21 -2.40
N GLN A 431 -3.73 11.08 -2.83
CA GLN A 431 -4.77 11.00 -3.85
C GLN A 431 -6.20 10.95 -3.29
N MET A 432 -6.36 10.74 -1.98
CA MET A 432 -7.66 10.75 -1.29
C MET A 432 -8.16 12.19 -1.07
N VAL A 433 -8.34 12.94 -2.17
CA VAL A 433 -8.72 14.36 -2.23
C VAL A 433 -9.74 14.60 -3.34
N VAL A 434 -10.38 15.77 -3.37
CA VAL A 434 -11.30 16.12 -4.48
C VAL A 434 -10.52 16.17 -5.80
N GLY A 435 -10.96 15.36 -6.77
CA GLY A 435 -10.32 15.30 -8.08
C GLY A 435 -8.97 14.56 -8.09
N GLY A 436 -8.60 13.89 -6.99
CA GLY A 436 -7.46 12.98 -6.95
C GLY A 436 -7.64 11.81 -7.92
N ARG A 437 -6.53 11.20 -8.33
CA ARG A 437 -6.52 10.07 -9.27
C ARG A 437 -6.49 8.76 -8.49
N ILE A 438 -7.07 7.69 -9.02
CA ILE A 438 -6.90 6.36 -8.41
C ILE A 438 -5.51 5.86 -8.80
N ALA A 439 -4.56 6.04 -7.87
CA ALA A 439 -3.17 5.69 -8.05
C ALA A 439 -2.52 5.34 -6.70
N ASP A 440 -1.48 4.51 -6.73
CA ASP A 440 -0.72 4.13 -5.54
C ASP A 440 0.25 5.24 -5.11
N PHE A 441 1.06 4.98 -4.08
CA PHE A 441 1.98 5.98 -3.52
C PHE A 441 3.15 6.35 -4.46
N LEU A 442 3.42 5.52 -5.47
CA LEU A 442 4.40 5.78 -6.51
C LEU A 442 3.78 6.56 -7.68
N GLY A 443 2.46 6.68 -7.69
CA GLY A 443 1.69 7.35 -8.73
C GLY A 443 1.25 6.41 -9.85
N GLU A 444 1.39 5.09 -9.67
CA GLU A 444 0.95 4.13 -10.68
C GLU A 444 -0.58 4.06 -10.69
N PRO A 445 -1.21 4.25 -11.86
CA PRO A 445 -2.65 4.26 -11.98
C PRO A 445 -3.22 2.84 -11.85
N PHE A 446 -4.38 2.73 -11.22
CA PHE A 446 -5.20 1.53 -11.23
C PHE A 446 -6.68 1.90 -11.21
N GLN A 447 -7.58 0.91 -11.33
CA GLN A 447 -9.03 1.13 -11.22
C GLN A 447 -9.65 0.23 -10.15
N PRO A 448 -10.84 0.60 -9.63
CA PRO A 448 -11.63 -0.32 -8.84
C PRO A 448 -11.93 -1.60 -9.63
N TRP A 449 -12.12 -2.71 -8.92
CA TRP A 449 -12.61 -3.93 -9.55
C TRP A 449 -13.92 -3.65 -10.31
N PRO A 450 -14.12 -4.26 -11.50
CA PRO A 450 -15.30 -4.03 -12.31
C PRO A 450 -16.60 -4.19 -11.52
N GLU A 451 -17.55 -3.28 -11.75
CA GLU A 451 -18.90 -3.33 -11.17
C GLU A 451 -18.96 -3.25 -9.62
N THR A 452 -17.87 -2.86 -8.95
CA THR A 452 -17.87 -2.72 -7.48
C THR A 452 -18.18 -1.32 -6.97
N THR A 453 -18.04 -0.29 -7.81
CA THR A 453 -18.34 1.10 -7.43
C THR A 453 -19.84 1.31 -7.26
N ARG A 454 -20.28 1.70 -6.06
CA ARG A 454 -21.71 1.89 -5.76
C ARG A 454 -21.97 2.97 -4.71
N THR A 455 -23.13 3.61 -4.81
CA THR A 455 -23.64 4.52 -3.77
C THR A 455 -24.44 3.74 -2.74
N LEU A 456 -23.95 3.67 -1.50
CA LEU A 456 -24.62 3.00 -0.38
C LEU A 456 -25.74 3.87 0.21
N VAL A 457 -25.49 5.18 0.31
CA VAL A 457 -26.47 6.14 0.84
C VAL A 457 -26.44 7.40 -0.01
N ARG A 458 -27.60 7.79 -0.55
CA ARG A 458 -27.76 9.11 -1.19
C ARG A 458 -27.89 10.20 -0.15
N GLU A 459 -28.78 9.99 0.81
CA GLU A 459 -28.98 10.84 1.97
C GLU A 459 -29.61 10.02 3.10
N ALA A 460 -29.12 10.17 4.32
CA ALA A 460 -29.77 9.67 5.51
C ALA A 460 -29.49 10.58 6.71
N LYS A 461 -30.52 10.80 7.54
CA LYS A 461 -30.39 11.57 8.79
C LYS A 461 -30.03 10.65 9.95
N LEU A 462 -29.02 11.04 10.73
CA LEU A 462 -28.65 10.38 11.98
C LEU A 462 -28.85 11.34 13.14
N ASP A 463 -29.71 10.95 14.09
CA ASP A 463 -29.93 11.73 15.31
C ASP A 463 -28.77 11.56 16.30
N PRO A 464 -28.49 12.58 17.14
CA PRO A 464 -27.45 12.52 18.18
C PRO A 464 -27.65 11.33 19.09
N ARG A 465 -26.58 10.54 19.33
CA ARG A 465 -26.63 9.37 20.21
C ARG A 465 -27.70 8.34 19.80
N GLY A 466 -28.21 8.43 18.57
CA GLY A 466 -29.14 7.46 17.99
C GLY A 466 -28.44 6.16 17.62
N LYS A 467 -29.21 5.16 17.19
CA LYS A 467 -28.64 3.96 16.56
C LYS A 467 -27.93 4.39 15.27
N GLY A 468 -26.68 3.97 15.11
CA GLY A 468 -25.94 4.17 13.86
C GLY A 468 -26.60 3.46 12.68
N LEU A 469 -26.19 3.83 11.46
CA LEU A 469 -26.55 3.08 10.26
C LEU A 469 -25.63 1.87 10.13
N SER A 470 -26.19 0.72 9.81
CA SER A 470 -25.46 -0.50 9.43
C SER A 470 -25.69 -0.74 7.95
N LEU A 471 -24.62 -0.65 7.16
CA LEU A 471 -24.69 -0.67 5.70
C LEU A 471 -23.96 -1.90 5.15
N PRO A 472 -24.64 -2.80 4.42
CA PRO A 472 -23.99 -3.97 3.87
C PRO A 472 -22.97 -3.56 2.80
N ILE A 473 -21.72 -3.98 3.00
CA ILE A 473 -20.64 -3.74 2.05
C ILE A 473 -20.14 -5.01 1.38
N ALA A 474 -20.36 -6.20 1.95
CA ALA A 474 -19.99 -7.45 1.29
C ALA A 474 -20.69 -8.67 1.90
N GLN A 475 -20.68 -9.79 1.19
CA GLN A 475 -21.18 -11.08 1.67
C GLN A 475 -20.08 -12.14 1.66
N LEU A 476 -19.98 -12.97 2.69
CA LEU A 476 -18.97 -14.03 2.81
C LEU A 476 -18.96 -14.99 1.61
N ASN A 477 -20.15 -15.27 1.06
CA ASN A 477 -20.32 -16.17 -0.08
C ASN A 477 -20.11 -15.49 -1.44
N GLN A 478 -19.86 -14.18 -1.48
CA GLN A 478 -19.57 -13.47 -2.72
C GLN A 478 -18.28 -13.99 -3.33
N ARG A 479 -18.19 -13.97 -4.67
CA ARG A 479 -16.96 -14.39 -5.35
C ARG A 479 -15.80 -13.46 -4.97
N ARG A 480 -14.63 -14.06 -4.77
CA ARG A 480 -13.34 -13.35 -4.68
C ARG A 480 -12.99 -12.73 -6.04
N HIS A 481 -12.33 -11.58 -6.05
CA HIS A 481 -11.91 -10.93 -7.30
C HIS A 481 -10.75 -11.69 -7.93
N VAL A 482 -9.87 -12.23 -7.08
CA VAL A 482 -8.84 -13.19 -7.48
C VAL A 482 -9.22 -14.56 -6.94
N TYR A 483 -9.33 -15.55 -7.83
CA TYR A 483 -9.45 -16.96 -7.48
C TYR A 483 -8.71 -17.78 -8.53
N GLU A 484 -7.51 -18.20 -8.18
CA GLU A 484 -6.62 -18.94 -9.06
C GLU A 484 -6.33 -20.31 -8.45
N VAL A 485 -6.58 -21.37 -9.21
CA VAL A 485 -6.24 -22.74 -8.82
C VAL A 485 -5.00 -23.14 -9.59
N ILE A 486 -3.89 -23.32 -8.89
CA ILE A 486 -2.64 -23.78 -9.44
C ILE A 486 -2.63 -25.30 -9.32
N THR A 487 -2.64 -25.99 -10.47
CA THR A 487 -2.63 -27.47 -10.51
C THR A 487 -1.21 -28.02 -10.65
N GLU A 488 -1.03 -29.33 -10.46
CA GLU A 488 0.23 -30.01 -10.79
C GLU A 488 0.63 -29.86 -12.26
N GLU A 489 -0.34 -29.74 -13.16
CA GLU A 489 -0.08 -29.53 -14.57
C GLU A 489 0.39 -28.10 -14.85
N ASP A 490 -0.20 -27.11 -14.19
CA ASP A 490 0.25 -25.71 -14.25
C ASP A 490 1.67 -25.58 -13.70
N CYS A 491 1.98 -26.28 -12.61
CA CYS A 491 3.32 -26.39 -12.07
C CYS A 491 4.35 -27.01 -13.05
N LYS A 492 3.91 -27.87 -13.97
CA LYS A 492 4.76 -28.44 -15.03
C LYS A 492 4.90 -27.51 -16.25
N LYS A 493 3.96 -26.57 -16.42
CA LYS A 493 3.87 -25.63 -17.54
C LYS A 493 4.37 -24.22 -17.22
N SER A 494 4.59 -23.90 -15.95
CA SER A 494 5.05 -22.58 -15.52
C SER A 494 6.27 -22.18 -16.35
N GLN A 495 6.16 -21.04 -17.03
CA GLN A 495 7.24 -20.55 -17.90
C GLN A 495 8.41 -20.06 -17.03
N ALA A 496 9.63 -20.03 -17.54
CA ALA A 496 10.84 -19.73 -16.76
C ALA A 496 11.17 -18.23 -16.69
N ASP A 497 11.85 -17.79 -15.62
CA ASP A 497 12.72 -16.60 -15.60
C ASP A 497 14.09 -16.87 -16.25
N ARG A 498 14.06 -17.45 -17.46
CA ARG A 498 15.24 -17.72 -18.28
C ARG A 498 15.18 -16.98 -19.61
N LEU A 499 16.35 -16.72 -20.19
CA LEU A 499 16.47 -16.31 -21.60
C LEU A 499 15.90 -17.36 -22.60
N THR A 500 15.69 -18.59 -22.15
CA THR A 500 15.17 -19.73 -22.94
C THR A 500 13.93 -20.34 -22.26
N ALA A 501 13.09 -21.06 -23.01
CA ALA A 501 11.89 -21.68 -22.45
C ALA A 501 12.23 -22.83 -21.47
N GLY A 502 11.56 -22.87 -20.31
CA GLY A 502 11.70 -23.91 -19.27
C GLY A 502 10.82 -23.62 -18.06
N PRO A 503 10.87 -24.41 -16.98
CA PRO A 503 10.25 -24.10 -15.68
C PRO A 503 11.10 -23.15 -14.82
N ASP A 504 10.43 -22.38 -13.97
CA ASP A 504 11.04 -21.34 -13.12
C ASP A 504 11.50 -21.82 -11.73
N THR A 505 10.97 -22.93 -11.26
CA THR A 505 11.45 -23.62 -10.06
C THR A 505 11.43 -25.13 -10.27
N ALA A 506 12.26 -25.85 -9.51
CA ALA A 506 12.21 -27.30 -9.45
C ALA A 506 11.09 -27.82 -8.51
N ASP A 507 10.61 -26.98 -7.58
CA ASP A 507 9.56 -27.31 -6.61
C ASP A 507 8.39 -26.33 -6.74
N CYS A 508 7.34 -26.71 -7.46
CA CYS A 508 6.09 -25.93 -7.52
C CYS A 508 5.00 -26.68 -6.77
N ARG A 509 4.29 -25.96 -5.89
CA ARG A 509 3.28 -26.55 -5.01
C ARG A 509 1.88 -26.16 -5.48
N PRO A 510 1.06 -27.12 -5.94
CA PRO A 510 -0.32 -26.86 -6.30
C PRO A 510 -1.11 -26.26 -5.12
N GLY A 511 -2.10 -25.42 -5.42
CA GLY A 511 -2.92 -24.83 -4.39
C GLY A 511 -3.95 -23.85 -4.94
N THR A 512 -4.38 -22.94 -4.08
CA THR A 512 -5.35 -21.90 -4.46
C THR A 512 -4.88 -20.56 -3.94
N ASN A 513 -4.73 -19.59 -4.84
CA ASN A 513 -4.49 -18.20 -4.53
C ASN A 513 -5.79 -17.42 -4.60
N ILE A 514 -5.99 -16.52 -3.64
CA ILE A 514 -7.16 -15.65 -3.56
C ILE A 514 -6.75 -14.24 -3.14
N ASP A 515 -7.62 -13.26 -3.35
CA ASP A 515 -7.51 -11.95 -2.71
C ASP A 515 -8.13 -11.93 -1.31
N LEU A 516 -7.88 -10.84 -0.58
CA LEU A 516 -8.50 -10.56 0.71
C LEU A 516 -10.02 -10.34 0.57
N PHE A 517 -10.78 -10.58 1.64
CA PHE A 517 -12.20 -10.24 1.71
C PHE A 517 -12.45 -8.83 2.26
N PRO A 518 -13.33 -8.02 1.65
CA PRO A 518 -14.01 -8.27 0.37
C PRO A 518 -13.17 -7.99 -0.87
N SER A 519 -12.06 -7.27 -0.69
CA SER A 519 -11.03 -6.99 -1.68
C SER A 519 -9.74 -6.59 -0.95
N THR A 520 -8.64 -6.32 -1.66
CA THR A 520 -7.37 -5.86 -1.06
C THR A 520 -7.59 -4.66 -0.14
N THR A 521 -8.28 -3.64 -0.64
CA THR A 521 -8.78 -2.52 0.17
C THR A 521 -10.20 -2.15 -0.25
N VAL A 522 -10.91 -1.48 0.66
CA VAL A 522 -12.21 -0.89 0.40
C VAL A 522 -12.13 0.59 0.66
N TYR A 523 -12.51 1.39 -0.33
CA TYR A 523 -12.43 2.84 -0.29
C TYR A 523 -13.83 3.46 -0.27
N PHE A 524 -14.01 4.45 0.59
CA PHE A 524 -15.24 5.17 0.83
C PHE A 524 -15.04 6.67 0.68
N THR A 525 -16.05 7.33 0.13
CA THR A 525 -16.19 8.79 0.26
C THR A 525 -17.57 9.12 0.78
N ALA A 526 -17.68 10.11 1.65
CA ALA A 526 -18.94 10.51 2.26
C ALA A 526 -18.95 11.99 2.62
N ASN A 527 -20.11 12.64 2.50
CA ASN A 527 -20.33 13.98 3.00
C ASN A 527 -21.05 13.91 4.35
N THR A 528 -20.45 14.50 5.38
CA THR A 528 -21.13 14.82 6.64
C THR A 528 -21.68 16.23 6.55
N VAL A 529 -23.00 16.38 6.63
CA VAL A 529 -23.67 17.69 6.51
C VAL A 529 -24.41 18.03 7.79
N ASP A 530 -24.11 19.18 8.37
CA ASP A 530 -24.98 19.84 9.35
C ASP A 530 -25.88 20.82 8.59
N PRO A 531 -27.20 20.54 8.48
CA PRO A 531 -28.10 21.34 7.65
C PRO A 531 -28.37 22.74 8.22
N ASN A 532 -28.10 22.95 9.52
CA ASN A 532 -28.43 24.19 10.23
C ASN A 532 -27.23 24.72 11.02
N ALA A 533 -26.01 24.51 10.51
CA ALA A 533 -24.79 24.97 11.13
C ALA A 533 -24.74 26.50 11.17
N THR A 534 -24.21 27.05 12.26
CA THR A 534 -23.74 28.43 12.30
C THR A 534 -22.28 28.47 11.88
N TYR A 535 -21.93 29.29 10.89
CA TYR A 535 -20.57 29.41 10.39
C TYR A 535 -20.29 30.81 9.82
N TRP A 536 -19.01 31.18 9.75
CA TRP A 536 -18.54 32.42 9.17
C TRP A 536 -18.57 32.37 7.64
N ASP A 537 -19.30 33.30 7.03
CA ASP A 537 -19.30 33.53 5.58
C ASP A 537 -18.33 34.69 5.27
N PRO A 538 -17.17 34.42 4.64
CA PRO A 538 -16.17 35.46 4.37
C PRO A 538 -16.63 36.49 3.33
N ALA A 539 -17.57 36.12 2.44
CA ALA A 539 -18.11 37.06 1.44
C ALA A 539 -19.09 38.05 2.09
N LYS A 540 -19.92 37.57 3.02
CA LYS A 540 -20.86 38.42 3.78
C LYS A 540 -20.24 39.08 5.00
N ARG A 541 -19.07 38.60 5.45
CA ARG A 541 -18.38 39.02 6.68
C ARG A 541 -19.28 38.94 7.91
N ALA A 542 -20.06 37.88 8.01
CA ALA A 542 -20.98 37.66 9.12
C ALA A 542 -21.13 36.16 9.40
N TYR A 543 -21.57 35.84 10.62
CA TYR A 543 -22.06 34.49 10.91
C TYR A 543 -23.43 34.29 10.29
N VAL A 544 -23.56 33.21 9.51
CA VAL A 544 -24.82 32.81 8.88
C VAL A 544 -25.23 31.43 9.39
N ARG A 545 -26.50 31.08 9.18
CA ARG A 545 -27.02 29.74 9.43
C ARG A 545 -27.34 29.06 8.10
N GLY A 546 -26.89 27.82 7.92
CA GLY A 546 -27.18 27.01 6.74
C GLY A 546 -26.39 25.71 6.71
N GLU A 547 -26.34 25.08 5.55
CA GLU A 547 -25.61 23.82 5.40
C GLU A 547 -24.10 24.04 5.49
N LEU A 548 -23.43 23.22 6.31
CA LEU A 548 -21.98 23.08 6.36
C LEU A 548 -21.61 21.61 6.14
N ALA A 549 -20.74 21.36 5.17
CA ALA A 549 -20.34 20.01 4.79
C ALA A 549 -18.85 19.78 5.05
N THR A 550 -18.55 18.59 5.58
CA THR A 550 -17.22 17.98 5.65
C THR A 550 -17.21 16.79 4.72
N ARG A 551 -16.17 16.62 3.90
CA ARG A 551 -15.99 15.41 3.11
C ARG A 551 -14.99 14.49 3.80
N THR A 552 -15.37 13.22 3.97
CA THR A 552 -14.51 12.17 4.50
C THR A 552 -14.10 11.25 3.36
N TYR A 553 -12.83 10.90 3.35
CA TYR A 553 -12.23 9.86 2.54
C TYR A 553 -11.69 8.80 3.49
N TYR A 554 -12.13 7.56 3.32
CA TYR A 554 -11.80 6.50 4.24
C TYR A 554 -11.46 5.23 3.47
N GLN A 555 -10.34 4.61 3.79
CA GLN A 555 -9.92 3.36 3.19
C GLN A 555 -9.59 2.37 4.32
N LEU A 556 -9.98 1.12 4.13
CA LEU A 556 -9.66 0.02 5.04
C LEU A 556 -9.11 -1.17 4.27
N SER A 557 -8.22 -1.94 4.89
CA SER A 557 -7.69 -3.18 4.33
C SER A 557 -8.74 -4.29 4.35
N GLY A 558 -8.69 -5.16 3.35
CA GLY A 558 -9.36 -6.45 3.38
C GLY A 558 -8.84 -7.36 4.49
N ARG A 559 -9.48 -8.52 4.63
CA ARG A 559 -9.26 -9.48 5.71
C ARG A 559 -9.17 -10.88 5.14
N ARG A 560 -8.25 -11.68 5.68
CA ARG A 560 -8.29 -13.15 5.50
C ARG A 560 -9.32 -13.72 6.47
N LEU A 561 -10.16 -14.63 5.99
CA LEU A 561 -11.20 -15.24 6.79
C LEU A 561 -10.79 -16.67 7.10
N ASP A 562 -10.47 -16.95 8.34
CA ASP A 562 -10.07 -18.27 8.81
C ASP A 562 -10.77 -18.47 10.17
N GLN A 563 -12.07 -18.77 10.12
CA GLN A 563 -12.90 -18.86 11.31
C GLN A 563 -12.62 -20.12 12.11
N ASP A 564 -12.29 -21.22 11.44
CA ASP A 564 -11.95 -22.49 12.06
C ASP A 564 -10.47 -22.56 12.53
N LYS A 565 -9.66 -21.56 12.15
CA LYS A 565 -8.26 -21.38 12.53
C LYS A 565 -7.36 -22.50 12.02
N ASN A 566 -7.71 -23.08 10.88
CA ASN A 566 -6.94 -24.14 10.26
C ASN A 566 -5.75 -23.60 9.42
N GLY A 567 -5.65 -22.28 9.27
CA GLY A 567 -4.62 -21.60 8.48
C GLY A 567 -4.96 -21.42 7.01
N VAL A 568 -6.15 -21.81 6.56
CA VAL A 568 -6.68 -21.72 5.19
C VAL A 568 -7.85 -20.74 5.20
N ASP A 569 -8.05 -20.02 4.09
CA ASP A 569 -9.22 -19.13 4.01
C ASP A 569 -10.52 -19.95 3.87
N ASP A 570 -11.54 -19.61 4.65
CA ASP A 570 -12.85 -20.28 4.70
C ASP A 570 -13.47 -20.42 3.29
N TYR A 571 -13.18 -19.47 2.37
CA TYR A 571 -13.67 -19.49 0.99
C TYR A 571 -13.08 -20.64 0.16
N ILE A 572 -11.83 -21.03 0.45
CA ILE A 572 -11.14 -22.18 -0.16
C ILE A 572 -11.73 -23.47 0.40
N ASP A 573 -11.90 -23.56 1.72
CA ASP A 573 -12.44 -24.76 2.38
C ASP A 573 -13.86 -25.09 1.92
N ALA A 574 -14.72 -24.07 1.82
CA ALA A 574 -16.09 -24.23 1.33
C ALA A 574 -16.15 -24.80 -0.10
N ARG A 575 -15.17 -24.49 -0.95
CA ARG A 575 -15.11 -24.98 -2.34
C ARG A 575 -14.49 -26.37 -2.46
N ARG A 576 -13.52 -26.70 -1.62
CA ARG A 576 -12.96 -28.05 -1.54
C ARG A 576 -13.98 -29.06 -1.03
N GLY A 577 -14.73 -28.71 0.02
CA GLY A 577 -15.80 -29.55 0.57
C GLY A 577 -16.97 -29.77 -0.39
N GLY A 578 -17.22 -28.85 -1.31
CA GLY A 578 -18.24 -28.97 -2.36
C GLY A 578 -17.86 -29.91 -3.52
N GLN A 579 -16.58 -30.24 -3.69
CA GLN A 579 -16.10 -31.15 -4.75
C GLN A 579 -16.11 -32.63 -4.33
N SER A 580 -16.17 -32.94 -3.04
CA SER A 580 -16.29 -34.33 -2.53
C SER A 580 -17.72 -34.92 -2.60
N GLY A 581 -18.67 -34.21 -3.23
CA GLY A 581 -20.09 -34.58 -3.29
C GLY A 581 -20.70 -34.59 -4.70
N ARG A 582 -19.91 -34.84 -5.75
CA ARG A 582 -20.42 -35.08 -7.11
C ARG A 582 -19.84 -36.34 -7.72
#